data_AF-A0A538SW74-F1
#
_entry.id   AF-A0A538SW74-F1
#
_cell.length_a   1.000
_cell.length_b   1.000
_cell.length_c   1.000
_cell.angle_alpha   90.00
_cell.angle_beta   90.00
_cell.angle_gamma   90.00
#
_symmetry.space_group_name_H-M   'P 1'
#
loop_
_entity.id
_entity.type
_entity.pdbx_description
1 polymer ?
#
loop_
_entity_poly.entity_id
_entity_poly.type
_entity_poly.pdbx_seq_one_letter_code
_entity_poly.pdbx_strand_id
1 'polypeptide(L)'
;MILSIVRAGFMNLRRDRGALTLSFIVPIAFFSIFAGIFGSRGGGMNPVQVAIVDEDQSAVSRRLVEALQNEGGLRAATAAKGGPTTAAPYDSRSAEAAVRAGDVSVAVL
;
A
#
# COMPACT_ATOMS: atom_id res chain seq x y z
N MET A 1 29.86 -19.04 38.11
CA MET A 1 30.52 -19.27 36.80
C MET A 1 29.81 -18.51 35.68
N ILE A 2 28.58 -18.88 35.27
CA ILE A 2 27.85 -18.16 34.20
C ILE A 2 27.66 -16.67 34.50
N LEU A 3 27.28 -16.32 35.74
CA LEU A 3 27.00 -14.95 36.14
C LEU A 3 28.26 -14.06 36.12
N SER A 4 29.42 -14.66 36.40
CA SER A 4 30.73 -14.02 36.38
C SER A 4 31.11 -13.62 34.96
N ILE A 5 30.84 -14.51 34.00
CA ILE A 5 31.10 -14.29 32.57
C ILE A 5 30.17 -13.21 32.01
N VAL A 6 28.86 -13.27 32.34
CA VAL A 6 27.88 -12.24 31.93
C VAL A 6 28.28 -10.86 32.46
N ARG A 7 28.68 -10.78 33.74
CA ARG A 7 29.10 -9.52 34.36
C ARG A 7 30.37 -8.95 33.72
N ALA A 8 31.35 -9.81 33.42
CA ALA A 8 32.56 -9.42 32.70
C ALA A 8 32.25 -8.91 31.29
N GLY A 9 31.40 -9.63 30.55
CA GLY A 9 30.95 -9.23 29.21
C GLY A 9 30.19 -7.89 29.23
N PHE A 10 29.29 -7.69 30.19
CA PHE A 10 28.53 -6.45 30.33
C PHE A 10 29.41 -5.23 30.66
N MET A 11 30.40 -5.41 31.54
CA MET A 11 31.39 -4.36 31.85
C MET A 11 32.26 -4.03 30.64
N ASN A 12 32.66 -5.04 29.86
CA ASN A 12 33.46 -4.85 28.65
C ASN A 12 32.65 -4.10 27.57
N LEU A 13 31.39 -4.49 27.38
CA LEU A 13 30.49 -3.85 26.44
C LEU A 13 30.20 -2.38 26.82
N ARG A 14 29.92 -2.09 28.11
CA ARG A 14 29.72 -0.70 28.57
C ARG A 14 30.94 0.20 28.34
N ARG A 15 32.14 -0.36 28.34
CA ARG A 15 33.39 0.39 28.16
C ARG A 15 33.74 0.57 26.69
N ASP A 16 33.38 -0.39 25.84
CA ASP A 16 33.50 -0.32 24.40
C ASP A 16 32.23 0.27 23.75
N ARG A 17 32.21 1.60 23.64
CA ARG A 17 31.11 2.34 22.99
C ARG A 17 30.93 1.94 21.51
N GLY A 18 32.00 1.48 20.85
CA GLY A 18 31.95 1.01 19.46
C GLY A 18 31.18 -0.31 19.36
N ALA A 19 31.54 -1.28 20.18
CA ALA A 19 30.86 -2.58 20.23
C ALA A 19 29.37 -2.43 20.62
N LEU A 20 29.05 -1.54 21.55
CA LEU A 20 27.65 -1.21 21.90
C LEU A 20 26.87 -0.63 20.72
N THR A 21 27.46 0.35 20.03
CA THR A 21 26.81 1.01 18.90
C THR A 21 26.56 0.03 17.76
N LEU A 22 27.57 -0.77 17.42
CA LEU A 22 27.48 -1.74 16.33
C LEU A 22 26.49 -2.89 16.63
N SER A 23 26.43 -3.35 17.88
CA SER A 23 25.59 -4.50 18.26
C SER A 23 24.13 -4.14 18.55
N PHE A 24 23.86 -2.92 19.03
CA PHE A 24 22.52 -2.51 19.45
C PHE A 24 21.97 -1.34 18.64
N ILE A 25 22.72 -0.25 18.51
CA ILE A 25 22.21 0.99 17.89
C ILE A 25 22.00 0.79 16.38
N VAL A 26 22.98 0.20 15.68
CA VAL A 26 22.90 -0.01 14.24
C VAL A 26 21.69 -0.88 13.86
N PRO A 27 21.47 -2.08 14.45
CA PRO A 27 20.29 -2.88 14.15
C PRO A 27 18.97 -2.13 14.42
N ILE A 28 18.84 -1.46 15.57
CA ILE A 28 17.63 -0.71 15.91
C ILE A 28 17.37 0.41 14.89
N ALA A 29 18.40 1.16 14.50
CA ALA A 29 18.28 2.21 13.50
C ALA A 29 17.85 1.65 12.14
N PHE A 30 18.48 0.56 11.68
CA PHE A 30 18.11 -0.11 10.44
C PHE A 30 16.65 -0.60 10.46
N PHE A 31 16.25 -1.32 11.50
CA PHE A 31 14.87 -1.79 11.64
C PHE A 31 13.87 -0.64 11.73
N SER A 32 14.21 0.47 12.39
CA SER A 32 13.35 1.65 12.49
C SER A 32 13.15 2.32 11.15
N ILE A 33 14.21 2.46 10.35
CA ILE A 33 14.14 3.01 8.98
C ILE A 33 13.26 2.11 8.12
N PHE A 34 13.48 0.79 8.14
CA PHE A 34 12.66 -0.15 7.40
C PHE A 34 11.20 -0.13 7.86
N ALA A 35 10.94 -0.09 9.17
CA ALA A 35 9.59 0.04 9.70
C ALA A 35 8.92 1.35 9.28
N GLY A 36 9.64 2.47 9.17
CA GLY A 36 9.08 3.72 8.66
C GLY A 36 8.71 3.64 7.16
N ILE A 37 9.60 3.05 6.35
CA ILE A 37 9.40 2.91 4.89
C ILE A 37 8.29 1.91 4.57
N PHE A 38 8.24 0.78 5.29
CA PHE A 38 7.35 -0.33 4.97
C PHE A 38 6.11 -0.38 5.86
N GLY A 39 6.19 0.08 7.10
CA GLY A 39 5.08 0.04 8.07
C GLY A 39 4.04 1.13 7.86
N SER A 40 4.36 2.23 7.17
CA SER A 40 3.38 3.27 6.82
C SER A 40 2.42 2.84 5.70
N ARG A 41 2.76 1.78 4.94
CA ARG A 41 1.82 1.11 4.03
C ARG A 41 0.99 0.13 4.84
N GLY A 42 -0.07 0.63 5.47
CA GLY A 42 -0.94 -0.17 6.33
C GLY A 42 -1.42 -1.45 5.63
N GLY A 43 -0.90 -2.60 6.09
CA GLY A 43 -1.47 -3.95 5.95
C GLY A 43 -1.73 -4.54 4.57
N GLY A 44 -1.71 -3.77 3.48
CA GLY A 44 -2.15 -4.23 2.16
C GLY A 44 -1.35 -3.63 1.01
N MET A 45 -1.22 -4.41 -0.06
CA MET A 45 -0.82 -3.91 -1.38
C MET A 45 -1.68 -2.69 -1.72
N ASN A 46 -1.09 -1.63 -2.29
CA ASN A 46 -1.89 -0.47 -2.70
C ASN A 46 -2.94 -0.95 -3.72
N PRO A 47 -4.25 -0.78 -3.44
CA PRO A 47 -5.26 -1.39 -4.28
C PRO A 47 -5.23 -0.78 -5.68
N VAL A 48 -5.37 -1.65 -6.68
CA VAL A 48 -5.27 -1.27 -8.10
C VAL A 48 -6.44 -0.37 -8.45
N GLN A 49 -6.18 0.79 -9.05
CA GLN A 49 -7.23 1.68 -9.53
C GLN A 49 -7.80 1.12 -10.84
N VAL A 50 -9.08 0.76 -10.82
CA VAL A 50 -9.79 0.17 -11.96
C VAL A 50 -10.99 1.05 -12.32
N ALA A 51 -11.04 1.51 -13.57
CA ALA A 51 -12.24 2.11 -14.13
C ALA A 51 -13.17 1.00 -14.64
N ILE A 52 -14.44 1.03 -14.27
CA ILE A 52 -15.46 0.14 -14.81
C ILE A 52 -16.41 0.95 -15.68
N VAL A 53 -16.55 0.54 -16.94
CA VAL A 53 -17.55 1.04 -17.87
C VAL A 53 -18.75 0.09 -17.81
N ASP A 54 -19.93 0.62 -17.50
CA ASP A 54 -21.18 -0.13 -17.46
C ASP A 54 -22.18 0.55 -18.42
N GLU A 55 -22.00 0.29 -19.72
CA GLU A 55 -22.86 0.83 -20.79
C GLU A 55 -24.16 0.04 -20.94
N ASP A 56 -24.16 -1.26 -20.61
CA ASP A 56 -25.33 -2.14 -20.77
C ASP A 56 -26.30 -2.08 -19.57
N GLN A 57 -25.83 -1.60 -18.41
CA GLN A 57 -26.56 -1.49 -17.14
C GLN A 57 -27.36 -2.75 -16.76
N SER A 58 -26.87 -3.91 -17.19
CA SER A 58 -27.57 -5.17 -16.99
C SER A 58 -27.56 -5.60 -15.51
N ALA A 59 -28.49 -6.49 -15.15
CA ALA A 59 -28.52 -7.03 -13.79
C ALA A 59 -27.25 -7.85 -13.45
N VAL A 60 -26.56 -8.37 -14.47
CA VAL A 60 -25.31 -9.12 -14.32
C VAL A 60 -24.13 -8.17 -14.16
N SER A 61 -24.05 -7.09 -14.97
CA SER A 61 -22.99 -6.09 -14.87
C SER A 61 -22.99 -5.41 -13.50
N ARG A 62 -24.16 -5.06 -12.96
CA ARG A 62 -24.28 -4.48 -11.61
C ARG A 62 -23.75 -5.39 -10.51
N ARG A 63 -24.01 -6.69 -10.59
CA ARG A 63 -23.48 -7.66 -9.62
C ARG A 63 -21.97 -7.79 -9.71
N LEU A 64 -21.41 -7.71 -10.92
CA LEU A 64 -19.97 -7.69 -11.14
C LEU A 64 -19.33 -6.42 -10.57
N VAL A 65 -19.93 -5.25 -10.82
CA VAL A 65 -19.49 -3.96 -10.26
C VAL A 65 -19.47 -4.01 -8.73
N GLU A 66 -20.56 -4.49 -8.12
CA GLU A 66 -20.67 -4.61 -6.66
C GLU A 66 -19.63 -5.58 -6.09
N ALA A 67 -19.39 -6.71 -6.76
CA ALA A 67 -18.33 -7.64 -6.37
C ALA A 67 -16.94 -6.98 -6.43
N LEU A 68 -16.63 -6.27 -7.53
CA LEU A 68 -15.34 -5.60 -7.72
C LEU A 68 -15.12 -4.43 -6.76
N GLN A 69 -16.19 -3.74 -6.34
CA GLN A 69 -16.11 -2.68 -5.33
C GLN A 69 -15.88 -3.22 -3.91
N ASN A 70 -16.34 -4.44 -3.64
CA ASN A 70 -16.17 -5.11 -2.34
C ASN A 70 -14.81 -5.82 -2.20
N GLU A 71 -14.04 -5.96 -3.28
CA GLU A 71 -12.70 -6.54 -3.26
C GLU A 71 -11.67 -5.56 -2.68
N GLY A 72 -11.14 -5.87 -1.50
CA GLY A 72 -10.22 -4.97 -0.77
C GLY A 72 -8.88 -4.70 -1.48
N GLY A 73 -8.52 -5.49 -2.49
CA GLY A 73 -7.35 -5.28 -3.35
C GLY A 73 -7.58 -4.34 -4.54
N LEU A 74 -8.82 -3.89 -4.77
CA LEU A 74 -9.20 -3.07 -5.90
C LEU A 74 -9.84 -1.75 -5.42
N ARG A 75 -9.58 -0.67 -6.16
CA ARG A 75 -10.34 0.57 -6.08
C ARG A 75 -11.10 0.72 -7.39
N ALA A 76 -12.24 0.06 -7.44
CA ALA A 76 -13.12 0.06 -8.60
C ALA A 76 -14.01 1.32 -8.60
N ALA A 77 -14.02 2.08 -9.70
CA ALA A 77 -14.84 3.28 -9.86
C ALA A 77 -15.60 3.25 -11.19
N THR A 78 -16.89 3.58 -11.15
CA THR A 78 -17.76 3.66 -12.34
C THR A 78 -17.89 5.07 -12.91
N ALA A 79 -17.29 6.06 -12.26
CA ALA A 79 -17.30 7.45 -12.70
C ALA A 79 -15.92 8.07 -12.52
N ALA A 80 -15.58 9.01 -13.42
CA ALA A 80 -14.32 9.73 -13.35
C ALA A 80 -14.21 10.54 -12.04
N LYS A 81 -12.98 10.66 -11.51
CA LYS A 81 -12.66 11.58 -10.40
C LYS A 81 -12.79 13.04 -10.88
N GLY A 82 -14.03 13.50 -11.01
CA GLY A 82 -14.38 14.91 -11.20
C GLY A 82 -14.62 15.58 -9.85
N GLY A 83 -14.22 16.84 -9.72
CA GLY A 83 -14.53 17.68 -8.55
C GLY A 83 -16.05 17.78 -8.27
N PRO A 84 -16.45 18.53 -7.22
CA PRO A 84 -17.69 18.35 -6.43
C PRO A 84 -19.05 18.33 -7.15
N THR A 85 -19.11 18.51 -8.47
CA THR A 85 -20.37 18.80 -9.15
C THR A 85 -20.63 18.10 -10.48
N THR A 86 -19.76 17.26 -11.05
CA THR A 86 -20.13 16.38 -12.18
C THR A 86 -19.14 15.24 -12.36
N ALA A 87 -19.35 14.11 -11.68
CA ALA A 87 -18.67 12.86 -12.04
C ALA A 87 -19.49 12.18 -13.15
N ALA A 88 -19.06 12.34 -14.41
CA ALA A 88 -19.67 11.62 -15.53
C ALA A 88 -19.33 10.12 -15.42
N PRO A 89 -20.29 9.21 -15.70
CA PRO A 89 -20.01 7.79 -15.76
C PRO A 89 -18.94 7.51 -16.81
N TYR A 90 -18.07 6.53 -16.54
CA TYR A 90 -17.09 6.10 -17.52
C TYR A 90 -17.82 5.48 -18.72
N ASP A 91 -17.58 6.04 -19.90
CA ASP A 91 -17.85 5.43 -21.19
C ASP A 91 -16.56 4.80 -21.76
N SER A 92 -16.68 3.98 -22.79
CA SER A 92 -15.54 3.27 -23.38
C SER A 92 -14.38 4.21 -23.77
N ARG A 93 -14.71 5.43 -24.24
CA ARG A 93 -13.73 6.42 -24.71
C ARG A 93 -13.03 7.15 -23.57
N SER A 94 -13.77 7.52 -22.53
CA SER A 94 -13.28 8.22 -21.35
C SER A 94 -12.48 7.29 -20.44
N ALA A 95 -12.85 6.01 -20.35
CA ALA A 95 -12.06 5.01 -19.65
C ALA A 95 -10.72 4.76 -20.35
N GLU A 96 -10.70 4.64 -21.68
CA GLU A 96 -9.44 4.54 -22.43
C GLU A 96 -8.57 5.78 -22.27
N ALA A 97 -9.18 6.97 -22.32
CA ALA A 97 -8.47 8.24 -22.09
C ALA A 97 -7.87 8.30 -20.67
N ALA A 98 -8.61 7.85 -19.65
CA ALA A 98 -8.15 7.83 -18.27
C ALA A 98 -6.99 6.83 -18.03
N VAL A 99 -6.99 5.68 -18.73
CA VAL A 99 -5.85 4.74 -18.71
C VAL A 99 -4.63 5.36 -19.40
N ARG A 100 -4.81 5.98 -20.57
CA ARG A 100 -3.71 6.65 -21.31
C ARG A 100 -3.12 7.84 -20.54
N ALA A 101 -3.94 8.56 -19.78
CA ALA A 101 -3.51 9.65 -18.91
C ALA A 101 -2.79 9.17 -17.64
N GLY A 102 -2.93 7.88 -17.28
CA GLY A 102 -2.39 7.30 -16.06
C GLY A 102 -3.22 7.59 -14.81
N ASP A 103 -4.45 8.09 -14.97
CA ASP A 103 -5.39 8.35 -13.86
C ASP A 103 -5.89 7.05 -13.22
N VAL A 104 -6.05 6.01 -14.03
CA VAL A 104 -6.40 4.64 -13.63
C VAL A 104 -5.44 3.64 -14.25
N SER A 105 -5.23 2.51 -13.58
CA SER A 105 -4.27 1.50 -14.03
C SER A 105 -4.85 0.55 -15.09
N VAL A 106 -6.15 0.26 -15.01
CA VAL A 106 -6.88 -0.66 -15.91
C VAL A 106 -8.30 -0.16 -16.10
N ALA A 107 -8.88 -0.40 -17.29
CA ALA A 107 -10.30 -0.23 -17.57
C ALA A 107 -10.94 -1.57 -17.92
N VAL A 108 -12.15 -1.82 -17.41
CA VAL A 108 -13.02 -2.94 -17.77
C VAL A 108 -14.20 -2.36 -18.55
N LEU A 109 -14.42 -2.88 -19.76
CA LEU A 109 -15.46 -2.46 -20.71
C LEU A 109 -16.63 -3.45 -20.72
#